data_AF-G7W1Y0-F1
#
_entry.id   AF-G7W1Y0-F1
#
_cell.length_a   1.000
_cell.length_b   1.000
_cell.length_c   1.000
_cell.angle_alpha   90.00
_cell.angle_beta   90.00
_cell.angle_gamma   90.00
#
_symmetry.space_group_name_H-M   'P 1'
#
loop_
_entity.id
_entity.type
_entity.pdbx_description
1 polymer ?
#
loop_
_entity_poly.entity_id
_entity_poly.type
_entity_poly.pdbx_seq_one_letter_code
_entity_poly.pdbx_strand_id
1 'polypeptide(L)'
;MRGKLNCSGGQLIFKTITYLKSGNEIQRRAFNVINDLGILNDLAQYHPILCGTIPISIDVEGSDLDIIMEVHEFEAFKYQIHSLYCKHDKFVLKEKRI
;
A
#
# COMPACT_ATOMS: atom_id res chain seq x y z
N MET A 1 13.60 -29.67 -32.02
CA MET A 1 13.09 -28.29 -31.89
C MET A 1 12.52 -28.13 -30.49
N ARG A 2 13.23 -27.42 -29.59
CA ARG A 2 12.73 -27.16 -28.23
C ARG A 2 11.92 -25.86 -28.27
N GLY A 3 10.61 -25.97 -28.07
CA GLY A 3 9.73 -24.81 -27.92
C GLY A 3 10.13 -24.04 -26.67
N LYS A 4 10.63 -22.82 -26.83
CA LYS A 4 10.80 -21.88 -25.72
C LYS A 4 9.41 -21.42 -25.30
N LEU A 5 8.95 -21.90 -24.15
CA LEU A 5 7.87 -21.24 -23.41
C LEU A 5 8.42 -19.90 -22.92
N ASN A 6 8.03 -18.82 -23.58
CA ASN A 6 8.23 -17.48 -23.07
C ASN A 6 7.24 -17.25 -21.93
N CYS A 7 7.65 -17.58 -20.71
CA CYS A 7 6.98 -17.10 -19.51
C CYS A 7 7.30 -15.61 -19.35
N SER A 8 6.55 -14.74 -20.05
CA SER A 8 6.52 -13.32 -19.69
C SER A 8 5.90 -13.23 -18.29
N GLY A 9 6.74 -12.93 -17.31
CA GLY A 9 6.39 -12.90 -15.89
C GLY A 9 5.11 -12.10 -15.67
N GLY A 10 4.07 -12.78 -15.17
CA GLY A 10 2.82 -12.15 -14.81
C GLY A 10 3.11 -11.06 -13.79
N GLN A 11 2.85 -9.81 -14.17
CA GLN A 11 2.84 -8.71 -13.23
C GLN A 11 1.73 -9.02 -12.22
N LEU A 12 2.12 -9.36 -10.99
CA LEU A 12 1.20 -9.65 -9.90
C LEU A 12 0.24 -8.46 -9.77
N ILE A 13 -1.03 -8.67 -10.08
CA ILE A 13 -2.10 -7.66 -10.05
C ILE A 13 -2.08 -6.83 -8.76
N PHE A 14 -1.64 -7.43 -7.65
CA PHE A 14 -1.61 -6.85 -6.31
C PHE A 14 -0.41 -5.94 -6.02
N LYS A 15 0.59 -5.85 -6.91
CA LYS A 15 1.72 -4.92 -6.74
C LYS A 15 1.35 -3.46 -7.07
N THR A 16 0.18 -3.23 -7.64
CA THR A 16 -0.31 -1.88 -7.93
C THR A 16 -1.74 -1.76 -7.42
N ILE A 17 -2.16 -0.56 -7.05
CA ILE A 17 -3.55 -0.30 -6.65
C ILE A 17 -4.46 0.02 -7.84
N THR A 18 -3.98 -0.10 -9.08
CA THR A 18 -4.70 0.36 -10.28
C THR A 18 -6.04 -0.35 -10.50
N TYR A 19 -6.15 -1.61 -10.07
CA TYR A 19 -7.40 -2.38 -10.16
C TYR A 19 -8.54 -1.78 -9.31
N LEU A 20 -8.22 -0.98 -8.28
CA LEU A 20 -9.23 -0.30 -7.47
C LEU A 20 -10.01 0.77 -8.25
N LYS A 21 -9.45 1.32 -9.34
CA LYS A 21 -10.13 2.31 -10.20
C LYS A 21 -11.42 1.75 -10.81
N SER A 22 -11.45 0.45 -11.08
CA SER A 22 -12.61 -0.28 -11.61
C SER A 22 -13.43 -0.96 -10.52
N GLY A 23 -13.04 -0.82 -9.25
CA GLY A 23 -13.72 -1.42 -8.11
C GLY A 23 -15.02 -0.73 -7.72
N ASN A 24 -15.58 -1.14 -6.57
CA ASN A 24 -16.75 -0.49 -5.97
C ASN A 24 -16.45 0.97 -5.53
N GLU A 25 -17.45 1.69 -5.01
CA GLU A 25 -17.26 3.08 -4.59
C GLU A 25 -16.15 3.24 -3.55
N ILE A 26 -16.07 2.33 -2.57
CA ILE A 26 -15.10 2.35 -1.49
C ILE A 26 -13.68 2.12 -2.04
N GLN A 27 -13.50 1.18 -2.95
CA GLN A 27 -12.23 0.93 -3.62
C GLN A 27 -11.75 2.13 -4.45
N ARG A 28 -12.65 2.76 -5.21
CA ARG A 28 -12.29 3.97 -5.97
C ARG A 28 -11.92 5.13 -5.04
N ARG A 29 -12.60 5.26 -3.90
CA ARG A 29 -12.27 6.26 -2.87
C ARG A 29 -10.91 5.97 -2.25
N ALA A 30 -10.62 4.72 -1.90
CA ALA A 30 -9.32 4.29 -1.40
C ALA A 30 -8.20 4.59 -2.42
N PHE A 31 -8.43 4.29 -3.69
CA PHE A 31 -7.51 4.63 -4.77
C PHE A 31 -7.17 6.13 -4.78
N ASN A 32 -8.18 7.00 -4.72
CA ASN A 32 -7.97 8.45 -4.73
C ASN A 32 -7.19 8.91 -3.49
N VAL A 33 -7.64 8.53 -2.29
CA VAL A 33 -7.00 8.94 -1.02
C VAL A 33 -5.53 8.50 -0.95
N ILE A 34 -5.22 7.28 -1.40
CA ILE A 34 -3.83 6.78 -1.38
C ILE A 34 -2.94 7.58 -2.35
N ASN A 35 -3.45 7.95 -3.53
CA ASN A 35 -2.69 8.76 -4.48
C ASN A 35 -2.56 10.21 -4.05
N ASP A 36 -3.62 10.78 -3.48
CA ASP A 36 -3.62 12.16 -2.97
C ASP A 36 -2.64 12.31 -1.80
N LEU A 37 -2.54 11.30 -0.94
CA LEU A 37 -1.54 11.26 0.14
C LEU A 37 -0.12 10.97 -0.40
N GLY A 38 0.02 10.28 -1.52
CA GLY A 38 1.31 9.95 -2.13
C GLY A 38 2.09 8.82 -1.44
N ILE A 39 1.50 8.16 -0.44
CA ILE A 39 2.22 7.24 0.48
C ILE A 39 2.94 6.07 -0.20
N LEU A 40 2.38 5.53 -1.28
CA LEU A 40 3.03 4.43 -2.01
C LEU A 40 4.28 4.90 -2.76
N ASN A 41 4.32 6.16 -3.18
CA ASN A 41 5.48 6.74 -3.84
C ASN A 41 6.54 7.14 -2.80
N ASP A 42 6.13 7.79 -1.72
CA ASP A 42 7.03 8.21 -0.64
C ASP A 42 7.79 7.04 -0.01
N LEU A 43 7.13 5.88 0.09
CA LEU A 43 7.65 4.67 0.72
C LEU A 43 8.08 3.60 -0.30
N ALA A 44 8.21 3.94 -1.59
CA ALA A 44 8.46 2.99 -2.67
C ALA A 44 9.66 2.06 -2.43
N GLN A 45 10.71 2.53 -1.74
CA GLN A 45 11.90 1.72 -1.41
C GLN A 45 11.59 0.50 -0.52
N TYR A 46 10.49 0.55 0.24
CA TYR A 46 10.05 -0.54 1.12
C TYR A 46 9.05 -1.49 0.43
N HIS A 47 8.74 -1.24 -0.84
CA HIS A 47 7.76 -2.01 -1.63
C HIS A 47 6.39 -2.12 -0.93
N PRO A 48 5.72 -0.99 -0.66
CA PRO A 48 4.46 -0.98 0.09
C PRO A 48 3.36 -1.72 -0.69
N ILE A 49 2.62 -2.57 0.00
CA ILE A 49 1.49 -3.32 -0.54
C ILE A 49 0.25 -2.95 0.25
N LEU A 50 -0.79 -2.49 -0.46
CA LEU A 50 -2.11 -2.34 0.12
C LEU A 50 -2.73 -3.73 0.34
N CYS A 51 -3.13 -4.01 1.56
CA CYS A 51 -3.80 -5.24 1.96
C CYS A 51 -5.08 -4.93 2.77
N GLY A 52 -5.67 -5.96 3.38
CA GLY A 52 -6.91 -5.82 4.14
C GLY A 52 -8.16 -6.13 3.31
N THR A 53 -9.31 -5.70 3.80
CA THR A 53 -10.63 -6.08 3.28
C THR A 53 -11.04 -5.30 2.03
N ILE A 54 -10.66 -4.01 1.94
CA ILE A 54 -11.00 -3.11 0.82
C ILE A 54 -10.42 -3.61 -0.53
N PRO A 55 -9.14 -4.02 -0.63
CA PRO A 55 -8.58 -4.62 -1.86
C PRO A 55 -9.45 -5.71 -2.52
N ILE A 56 -10.12 -6.53 -1.72
CA ILE A 56 -10.88 -7.69 -2.19
C ILE A 56 -12.40 -7.53 -2.05
N SER A 57 -12.88 -6.30 -1.81
CA SER A 57 -14.31 -5.95 -1.75
C SER A 57 -15.12 -6.72 -0.70
N ILE A 58 -14.50 -7.11 0.41
CA ILE A 58 -15.21 -7.73 1.56
C ILE A 58 -15.23 -6.79 2.78
N ASP A 59 -14.96 -5.51 2.54
CA ASP A 59 -15.00 -4.48 3.57
C ASP A 59 -16.40 -4.33 4.18
N VAL A 60 -16.41 -4.03 5.48
CA VAL A 60 -17.59 -3.68 6.26
C VAL A 60 -17.48 -2.24 6.74
N GLU A 61 -18.58 -1.67 7.22
CA GLU A 61 -18.58 -0.34 7.82
C GLU A 61 -17.48 -0.21 8.90
N GLY A 62 -16.65 0.83 8.76
CA GLY A 62 -15.53 1.07 9.67
C GLY A 62 -14.20 0.39 9.30
N SER A 63 -14.13 -0.35 8.18
CA SER A 63 -12.86 -0.89 7.68
C SER A 63 -11.87 0.24 7.35
N ASP A 64 -10.60 0.05 7.71
CA ASP A 64 -9.49 0.95 7.41
C ASP A 64 -8.66 0.47 6.22
N LEU A 65 -7.55 1.18 5.94
CA LEU A 65 -6.59 0.84 4.89
C LEU A 65 -5.30 0.33 5.51
N ASP A 66 -4.96 -0.92 5.24
CA ASP A 66 -3.73 -1.54 5.70
C ASP A 66 -2.64 -1.46 4.62
N ILE A 67 -1.46 -0.97 4.99
CA ILE A 67 -0.27 -1.03 4.14
C ILE A 67 0.82 -1.81 4.87
N ILE A 68 1.30 -2.88 4.24
CA ILE A 68 2.43 -3.68 4.73
C ILE A 68 3.65 -3.47 3.86
N MET A 69 4.83 -3.59 4.46
CA MET A 69 6.12 -3.43 3.78
C MET A 69 7.23 -4.13 4.55
N GLU A 70 8.36 -4.37 3.89
CA GLU A 70 9.57 -4.92 4.50
C GLU A 70 10.55 -3.79 4.83
N VAL A 71 11.02 -3.74 6.08
CA VAL A 71 11.92 -2.69 6.58
C VAL A 71 13.10 -3.35 7.28
N HIS A 72 14.32 -3.08 6.81
CA HIS A 72 15.55 -3.58 7.43
C HIS A 72 16.10 -2.60 8.48
N GLU A 73 16.14 -1.30 8.13
CA GLU A 73 16.61 -0.23 9.02
C GLU A 73 15.43 0.51 9.67
N PHE A 74 14.91 -0.06 10.77
CA PHE A 74 13.67 0.42 11.38
C PHE A 74 13.74 1.85 11.94
N GLU A 75 14.88 2.28 12.48
CA GLU A 75 15.06 3.64 12.99
C GLU A 75 15.05 4.68 11.86
N ALA A 76 15.70 4.38 10.73
CA ALA A 76 15.68 5.23 9.55
C ALA A 76 14.26 5.36 8.98
N PHE A 77 13.51 4.25 8.93
CA PHE A 77 12.10 4.25 8.54
C PHE A 77 11.24 5.13 9.45
N LYS A 78 11.37 5.01 10.78
CA LYS A 78 10.62 5.85 11.73
C LYS A 78 10.90 7.34 11.51
N TYR A 79 12.18 7.70 11.33
CA TYR A 79 12.56 9.08 11.04
C TYR A 79 11.92 9.58 9.74
N GLN A 80 11.94 8.77 8.68
CA GLN A 80 11.32 9.11 7.40
C GLN A 80 9.81 9.30 7.53
N ILE A 81 9.09 8.35 8.16
CA ILE A 81 7.64 8.45 8.39
C ILE A 81 7.29 9.71 9.17
N HIS A 82 8.01 9.99 10.25
CA HIS A 82 7.80 11.20 11.03
C HIS A 82 8.07 12.46 10.17
N SER A 83 9.19 12.52 9.45
CA SER A 83 9.54 13.67 8.61
C SER A 83 8.49 13.95 7.53
N LEU A 84 7.94 12.91 6.90
CA LEU A 84 6.94 13.04 5.84
C LEU A 84 5.58 13.48 6.40
N TYR A 85 5.12 12.86 7.49
CA TYR A 85 3.71 12.95 7.87
C TYR A 85 3.44 13.70 9.18
N CYS A 86 4.46 14.13 9.94
CA CYS A 86 4.26 14.81 11.24
C CYS A 86 3.41 16.09 11.20
N LYS A 87 3.28 16.72 10.03
CA LYS A 87 2.47 17.94 9.84
C LYS A 87 1.00 17.65 9.52
N HIS A 88 0.63 16.41 9.28
CA HIS A 88 -0.76 16.05 9.05
C HIS A 88 -1.52 16.04 10.37
N ASP A 89 -2.72 16.63 10.35
CA ASP A 89 -3.63 16.57 11.48
C ASP A 89 -3.89 15.13 11.89
N LYS A 90 -3.88 14.88 13.20
CA LYS A 90 -4.08 13.54 13.82
C LYS A 90 -3.01 12.51 13.47
N PHE A 91 -1.86 12.91 12.92
CA PHE A 91 -0.73 11.99 12.78
C PHE A 91 -0.29 11.46 14.15
N VAL A 92 -0.19 10.13 14.27
CA VAL A 92 0.28 9.44 15.46
C VAL A 92 1.18 8.28 15.04
N LEU A 93 2.40 8.24 15.56
CA LEU A 93 3.33 7.13 15.38
C LEU A 93 3.38 6.29 16.67
N LYS A 94 3.14 4.98 16.55
CA LYS A 94 3.24 4.02 17.65
C LYS A 94 4.11 2.84 17.23
N GLU A 95 5.01 2.43 18.11
CA GLU A 95 5.80 1.21 17.96
C GLU A 95 5.27 0.16 18.94
N LYS A 96 5.05 -1.06 18.45
CA LYS A 96 4.73 -2.22 19.29
C LYS A 96 5.66 -3.37 18.90
N ARG A 97 6.36 -3.92 19.87
CA ARG A 97 7.11 -5.17 19.71
C ARG A 97 6.15 -6.32 19.98
N ILE A 98 6.07 -7.25 19.03
CA ILE A 98 5.19 -8.43 19.08
C ILE A 98 6.05 -9.63 19.46
#